data_AF-A0A946GVF7-F1
#
_entry.id   AF-A0A946GVF7-F1
#
_cell.length_a   1.000
_cell.length_b   1.000
_cell.length_c   1.000
_cell.angle_alpha   90.00
_cell.angle_beta   90.00
_cell.angle_gamma   90.00
#
_symmetry.space_group_name_H-M   'P 1'
#
loop_
_entity.id
_entity.type
_entity.pdbx_description
1 polymer ?
#
loop_
_entity_poly.entity_id
_entity_poly.type
_entity_poly.pdbx_seq_one_letter_code
_entity_poly.pdbx_strand_id
1 'polypeptide(L)'
;MFDIGFWELGVIFVIALIVVGPEKMPGLIKGAGQWIGKIQRTVRSMRYEIEKEAQTAEYRQLNKEFLEEDKQLKDLAREPFNDGISSQDRPPQPPDEKLANDK
;
A
#
# COMPACT_ATOMS: atom_id res chain seq x y z
N MET A 1 11.52 -0.36 -0.30
CA MET A 1 12.34 -0.34 0.92
C MET A 1 11.63 -0.99 2.14
N PHE A 2 10.69 -1.91 1.90
CA PHE A 2 10.21 -2.88 2.88
C PHE A 2 10.32 -4.26 2.25
N ASP A 3 11.55 -4.70 2.00
CA ASP A 3 11.85 -6.07 1.58
C ASP A 3 11.84 -6.97 2.82
N ILE A 4 10.74 -6.93 3.60
CA ILE A 4 10.54 -7.85 4.72
C ILE A 4 9.91 -9.10 4.14
N GLY A 5 10.76 -10.07 3.82
CA GLY A 5 10.36 -11.41 3.46
C GLY A 5 9.93 -12.23 4.67
N PHE A 6 9.51 -13.46 4.39
CA PHE A 6 9.12 -14.43 5.42
C PHE A 6 10.27 -14.69 6.41
N TRP A 7 11.51 -14.66 5.92
CA TRP A 7 12.69 -14.90 6.73
C TRP A 7 12.95 -13.77 7.74
N GLU A 8 12.90 -12.51 7.31
CA GLU A 8 13.05 -11.36 8.21
C GLU A 8 11.98 -11.37 9.31
N LEU A 9 10.73 -11.67 8.96
CA LEU A 9 9.64 -11.75 9.93
C LEU A 9 9.88 -12.87 10.95
N GLY A 10 10.38 -14.03 10.51
CA GLY A 10 10.76 -15.14 11.37
C GLY A 10 11.87 -14.76 12.37
N VAL A 11 12.92 -14.08 11.91
CA VAL A 11 14.02 -13.62 12.77
C VAL A 11 13.52 -12.63 13.82
N ILE A 12 12.70 -11.65 13.41
CA ILE A 12 12.10 -10.68 14.34
C ILE A 12 11.22 -11.39 15.37
N PHE A 13 10.44 -12.39 14.95
CA PHE A 13 9.60 -13.18 15.84
C PHE A 13 10.43 -13.93 16.89
N VAL A 14 11.53 -14.58 16.48
CA VAL A 14 12.45 -15.26 17.41
C VAL A 14 13.06 -14.28 18.40
N ILE A 15 13.53 -13.11 17.94
CA ILE A 15 14.08 -12.07 18.83
C ILE A 15 13.01 -11.60 19.82
N ALA A 16 11.79 -11.36 19.35
CA ALA A 16 10.66 -10.96 20.20
C ALA A 16 10.35 -12.03 21.27
N LEU A 17 10.38 -13.31 20.91
CA LEU A 17 10.19 -14.42 21.86
C LEU A 17 11.30 -14.48 22.91
N ILE A 18 12.55 -14.17 22.56
CA ILE A 18 13.66 -14.14 23.53
C ILE A 18 13.49 -12.97 24.51
N VAL A 19 13.16 -11.78 24.02
CA VAL A 19 13.03 -10.56 24.83
C VAL A 19 11.81 -10.62 25.75
N VAL A 20 10.66 -11.02 25.20
CA VAL A 20 9.38 -11.05 25.92
C VAL A 20 9.19 -12.36 26.69
N GLY A 21 9.74 -13.45 26.17
CA GLY A 21 9.49 -14.82 26.62
C GLY A 21 8.35 -15.48 25.84
N PRO A 22 8.51 -16.75 25.41
CA PRO A 22 7.49 -17.46 24.65
C PRO A 22 6.20 -17.73 25.44
N GLU A 23 6.29 -17.81 26.76
CA GLU A 23 5.14 -18.04 27.64
C GLU A 23 4.28 -16.77 27.82
N LYS A 24 4.89 -15.58 27.72
CA LYS A 24 4.22 -14.30 27.95
C LYS A 24 3.66 -13.67 26.68
N MET A 25 4.30 -13.91 25.54
CA MET A 25 3.82 -13.43 24.23
C MET A 25 2.35 -13.78 23.92
N PRO A 26 1.86 -15.03 24.10
CA PRO A 26 0.46 -15.34 23.86
C PRO A 26 -0.48 -14.59 24.81
N GLY A 27 -0.03 -14.28 26.02
CA GLY A 27 -0.76 -13.41 26.95
C GLY A 27 -0.88 -11.97 26.44
N LEU A 28 0.21 -11.40 25.91
CA LEU A 28 0.23 -10.05 25.33
C LEU A 28 -0.63 -9.95 24.08
N ILE A 29 -0.56 -10.92 23.18
CA ILE A 29 -1.40 -10.96 21.97
C ILE A 29 -2.88 -11.04 22.34
N LYS A 30 -3.23 -11.88 23.33
CA LYS A 30 -4.60 -11.96 23.84
C LYS A 30 -5.05 -10.62 24.44
N GLY A 31 -4.20 -9.95 25.23
CA GLY A 31 -4.49 -8.64 25.81
C GLY A 31 -4.68 -7.55 24.75
N ALA A 32 -3.73 -7.41 23.83
CA ALA A 32 -3.79 -6.45 22.74
C ALA A 32 -4.98 -6.72 21.80
N GLY A 33 -5.23 -7.99 21.46
CA GLY A 33 -6.35 -8.40 20.63
C GLY A 33 -7.70 -8.10 21.27
N GLN A 34 -7.84 -8.28 22.59
CA GLN A 34 -9.06 -7.90 23.30
C GLN A 34 -9.30 -6.38 23.29
N TRP A 35 -8.24 -5.58 23.43
CA TRP A 35 -8.34 -4.12 23.37
C TRP A 35 -8.74 -3.65 21.97
N ILE A 36 -8.07 -4.14 20.94
CA ILE A 36 -8.39 -3.85 19.53
C ILE A 36 -9.81 -4.32 19.20
N GLY A 37 -10.21 -5.51 19.67
CA GLY A 37 -11.55 -6.05 19.47
C GLY A 37 -12.65 -5.22 20.14
N LYS A 38 -12.38 -4.67 21.34
CA LYS A 38 -13.28 -3.72 21.99
C LYS A 38 -13.43 -2.44 21.18
N ILE A 39 -12.33 -1.85 20.71
CA ILE A 39 -12.35 -0.64 19.88
C ILE A 39 -13.12 -0.91 18.58
N GLN A 40 -12.85 -2.02 17.91
CA GLN A 40 -13.54 -2.40 16.68
C GLN A 40 -15.05 -2.56 16.91
N ARG A 41 -15.47 -3.11 18.06
CA ARG A 41 -16.89 -3.24 18.41
C ARG A 41 -17.54 -1.89 18.66
N THR A 42 -16.86 -1.00 19.38
CA THR A 42 -17.33 0.38 19.60
C THR A 42 -17.48 1.16 18.28
N VAL A 43 -16.48 1.11 17.40
CA VAL A 43 -16.54 1.75 16.08
C VAL A 43 -17.67 1.16 15.23
N ARG A 44 -17.94 -0.14 15.33
CA ARG A 44 -19.03 -0.80 14.60
C ARG A 44 -20.41 -0.35 15.11
N SER A 45 -20.57 -0.16 16.42
CA SER A 45 -21.78 0.42 17.00
C SER A 45 -22.00 1.87 16.56
N MET A 46 -20.94 2.68 16.57
CA MET A 46 -21.01 4.06 16.07
C MET A 46 -21.40 4.11 14.60
N ARG A 47 -20.80 3.26 13.75
CA ARG A 47 -21.19 3.15 12.33
C ARG A 47 -22.67 2.76 12.16
N TYR A 48 -23.17 1.86 13.01
CA TYR A 48 -24.57 1.43 12.96
C TYR A 48 -25.54 2.54 13.40
N GLU A 49 -25.19 3.30 14.43
CA GLU A 49 -25.96 4.49 14.86
C GLU A 49 -25.93 5.58 13.80
N ILE A 50 -24.75 5.85 13.22
CA ILE A 50 -24.60 6.77 12.09
C ILE A 50 -25.42 6.28 10.90
N GLU A 51 -25.40 4.99 10.54
CA GLU A 51 -26.16 4.47 9.39
C GLU A 51 -27.67 4.49 9.62
N LYS A 52 -28.10 4.34 10.88
CA LYS A 52 -29.50 4.49 11.30
C LYS A 52 -29.99 5.94 11.21
N GLU A 53 -29.11 6.93 11.42
CA GLU A 53 -29.40 8.36 11.23
C GLU A 53 -29.11 8.84 9.79
N ALA A 54 -28.17 8.21 9.08
CA ALA A 54 -27.71 8.49 7.72
C ALA A 54 -28.65 7.97 6.62
N GLN A 55 -29.91 7.67 6.97
CA GLN A 55 -30.99 7.66 5.97
C GLN A 55 -31.25 9.05 5.37
N THR A 56 -30.60 10.10 5.86
CA THR A 56 -30.48 11.39 5.17
C THR A 56 -29.16 11.47 4.37
N ALA A 57 -29.26 11.93 3.12
CA ALA A 57 -28.37 11.64 2.00
C ALA A 57 -26.89 12.13 2.08
N GLU A 58 -26.43 12.66 3.21
CA GLU A 58 -25.15 13.38 3.32
C GLU A 58 -23.91 12.46 3.42
N TYR A 59 -24.00 11.31 4.11
CA TYR A 59 -22.82 10.44 4.30
C TYR A 59 -22.39 9.66 3.05
N ARG A 60 -23.29 9.46 2.08
CA ARG A 60 -22.93 8.90 0.76
C ARG A 60 -22.00 9.83 -0.02
N GLN A 61 -22.02 11.13 0.25
CA GLN A 61 -21.17 12.10 -0.44
C GLN A 61 -19.76 12.10 0.17
N LEU A 62 -19.64 12.11 1.50
CA LEU A 62 -18.35 12.04 2.19
C LEU A 62 -17.56 10.76 1.85
N ASN A 63 -18.20 9.59 1.87
CA ASN A 63 -17.51 8.35 1.49
C ASN A 63 -17.04 8.36 0.03
N LYS A 64 -17.79 9.00 -0.88
CA LYS A 64 -17.37 9.11 -2.29
C LYS A 64 -16.17 10.04 -2.44
N GLU A 65 -16.15 11.16 -1.72
CA GLU A 65 -15.06 12.12 -1.74
C GLU A 65 -13.75 11.49 -1.23
N PHE A 66 -13.78 10.77 -0.10
CA PHE A 66 -12.61 10.02 0.39
C PHE A 66 -12.15 8.90 -0.56
N LEU A 67 -13.08 8.21 -1.23
CA LEU A 67 -12.76 7.17 -2.21
C LEU A 67 -12.18 7.76 -3.51
N GLU A 68 -12.58 8.97 -3.88
CA GLU A 68 -12.05 9.71 -5.04
C GLU A 68 -10.65 10.27 -4.75
N GLU A 69 -10.40 10.76 -3.54
CA GLU A 69 -9.08 11.24 -3.12
C GLU A 69 -8.03 10.12 -3.11
N ASP A 70 -8.38 8.93 -2.60
CA ASP A 70 -7.50 7.75 -2.61
C ASP A 70 -7.22 7.21 -4.03
N LYS A 71 -8.14 7.43 -4.98
CA LYS A 71 -7.93 7.14 -6.41
C LYS A 71 -6.99 8.14 -7.06
N GLN A 72 -7.17 9.44 -6.81
CA GLN A 72 -6.28 10.48 -7.36
C GLN A 72 -4.85 10.32 -6.84
N LEU A 73 -4.68 9.96 -5.57
CA LEU A 73 -3.37 9.63 -4.99
C LEU A 73 -2.74 8.40 -5.64
N LYS A 74 -3.53 7.38 -5.97
CA LYS A 74 -3.07 6.19 -6.71
C LYS A 74 -2.71 6.50 -8.14
N ASP A 75 -3.45 7.36 -8.83
CA ASP A 75 -3.18 7.74 -10.21
C ASP A 75 -1.91 8.61 -10.31
N LEU A 76 -1.72 9.56 -9.37
CA LEU A 76 -0.48 10.32 -9.24
C LEU A 76 0.73 9.44 -8.87
N ALA A 77 0.52 8.40 -8.06
CA ALA A 77 1.54 7.43 -7.72
C ALA A 77 1.79 6.37 -8.82
N ARG A 78 0.92 6.28 -9.84
CA ARG A 78 1.04 5.32 -10.95
C ARG A 78 1.77 5.90 -12.16
N GLU A 79 1.92 7.22 -12.26
CA GLU A 79 2.68 7.86 -13.33
C GLU A 79 4.23 7.73 -13.27
N PRO A 80 4.93 7.58 -12.13
CA PRO A 80 6.40 7.63 -12.14
C PRO A 80 7.11 6.29 -12.47
N PHE A 81 6.41 5.20 -12.84
CA PHE A 81 7.05 3.87 -12.94
C PHE A 81 6.83 3.09 -14.25
N ASN A 82 6.19 3.65 -15.28
CA ASN A 82 5.96 2.94 -16.55
C ASN A 82 6.80 3.43 -17.75
N ASP A 83 7.55 4.52 -17.62
CA ASP A 83 8.27 5.13 -18.76
C ASP A 83 9.77 4.80 -18.82
N GLY A 84 10.24 3.81 -18.04
CA GLY A 84 11.67 3.54 -17.87
C GLY A 84 12.28 2.35 -18.62
N ILE A 85 11.49 1.47 -19.27
CA ILE A 85 12.04 0.20 -19.80
C ILE A 85 11.40 -0.21 -21.14
N SER A 86 11.47 0.65 -22.18
CA SER A 86 11.16 0.21 -23.56
C SER A 86 12.01 0.90 -24.64
N SER A 87 13.21 1.37 -24.29
CA SER A 87 14.15 1.94 -25.26
C SER A 87 15.51 1.23 -25.25
N GLN A 88 15.49 -0.10 -25.17
CA GLN A 88 16.64 -0.93 -25.49
C GLN A 88 16.32 -1.69 -26.78
N ASP A 89 16.50 -1.01 -27.92
CA ASP A 89 16.87 -1.60 -29.21
C ASP A 89 16.81 -0.53 -30.32
N ARG A 90 17.94 0.11 -30.60
CA ARG A 90 18.35 0.52 -31.95
C ARG A 90 19.85 0.90 -31.93
N PRO A 91 20.74 0.16 -32.62
CA PRO A 91 22.13 0.58 -32.76
C PRO A 91 22.24 1.87 -33.59
N PRO A 92 23.27 2.70 -33.36
CA PRO A 92 23.44 4.00 -34.01
C PRO A 92 23.74 3.85 -35.51
N GLN A 93 23.04 4.62 -36.34
CA GLN A 93 23.35 4.74 -37.76
C GLN A 93 24.59 5.63 -37.95
N PRO A 94 25.58 5.22 -38.77
CA PRO A 94 26.76 6.04 -39.00
C PRO A 94 26.44 7.28 -39.87
N PRO A 95 27.17 8.40 -39.65
CA PRO A 95 26.96 9.66 -40.38
C PRO A 95 27.26 9.57 -41.89
N ASP A 96 26.24 9.95 -42.67
CA ASP A 96 26.29 10.65 -43.96
C ASP A 96 27.49 10.42 -44.90
N GLU A 97 27.46 9.29 -45.63
CA GLU A 97 28.22 9.10 -46.87
C GLU A 97 27.49 9.76 -48.06
N LYS A 98 27.40 11.09 -48.03
CA LYS A 98 27.04 11.90 -49.22
C LYS A 98 28.32 12.44 -49.86
N LEU A 99 29.17 11.57 -50.38
CA LEU A 99 30.31 11.99 -51.20
C LEU A 99 30.75 10.90 -52.20
N ALA A 100 29.83 10.34 -52.97
CA ALA A 100 30.21 9.50 -54.12
C ALA A 100 29.05 9.38 -55.12
N ASN A 101 28.72 10.47 -55.81
CA ASN A 101 28.13 10.36 -57.14
C ASN A 101 28.53 11.56 -58.01
N ASP A 102 29.84 11.65 -58.25
CA ASP A 102 30.42 12.32 -59.41
C ASP A 102 30.91 11.21 -60.35
N LYS A 103 30.06 10.80 -61.29
CA LYS A 103 30.37 10.36 -62.67
C LYS A 103 29.14 9.81 -63.40
#